data_AF-A0A353RMN7-F1
#
_entry.id   AF-A0A353RMN7-F1
#
_cell.length_a   1.000
_cell.length_b   1.000
_cell.length_c   1.000
_cell.angle_alpha   90.00
_cell.angle_beta   90.00
_cell.angle_gamma   90.00
#
_symmetry.space_group_name_H-M   'P 1'
#
loop_
_entity.id
_entity.type
_entity.pdbx_description
1 polymer ?
#
loop_
_entity_poly.entity_id
_entity_poly.type
_entity_poly.pdbx_seq_one_letter_code
_entity_poly.pdbx_strand_id
1 'polypeptide(L)' 'EGQLDTHNGRPYIEHPFRVMNAGHTLQEKIVGILHDVVEDTSWTLQQLAEEGFSKETVDSVDALS' A
#
# COMPACT_ATOMS: atom_id res chain seq x y z
N GLU A 1 -13.34 11.41 0.08
CA GLU A 1 -13.93 10.56 1.14
C GLU A 1 -12.93 9.48 1.53
N GLY A 2 -13.05 8.84 2.70
CA GLY A 2 -12.12 7.79 3.16
C GLY A 2 -12.71 6.39 2.98
N GLN A 3 -11.85 5.37 2.84
CA GLN A 3 -12.26 3.97 2.75
C GLN A 3 -12.60 3.42 4.14
N LEU A 4 -13.68 2.65 4.22
CA LEU A 4 -14.08 1.90 5.42
C LEU A 4 -13.80 0.42 5.20
N ASP A 5 -13.34 -0.24 6.25
CA ASP A 5 -13.23 -1.69 6.33
C ASP A 5 -14.60 -2.35 6.19
N THR A 6 -14.71 -3.32 5.28
CA THR A 6 -15.95 -3.99 4.91
C THR A 6 -16.55 -4.86 6.01
N HIS A 7 -15.74 -5.29 6.99
CA HIS A 7 -16.13 -6.21 8.05
C HIS A 7 -16.52 -5.48 9.34
N ASN A 8 -15.92 -4.33 9.63
CA ASN A 8 -16.11 -3.64 10.91
C ASN A 8 -16.51 -2.15 10.79
N GLY A 9 -16.54 -1.59 9.57
CA GLY A 9 -16.95 -0.21 9.31
C GLY A 9 -15.99 0.86 9.85
N ARG A 10 -14.79 0.48 10.30
CA ARG A 10 -13.76 1.40 10.77
C ARG A 10 -12.95 1.97 9.60
N PRO A 11 -12.21 3.07 9.79
CA PRO A 11 -11.30 3.58 8.76
C PRO A 11 -10.30 2.51 8.32
N TYR A 12 -10.29 2.20 7.02
CA TYR A 12 -9.43 1.15 6.46
C TYR A 12 -7.94 1.43 6.67
N ILE A 13 -7.57 2.72 6.77
CA ILE A 13 -6.19 3.18 6.94
C ILE A 13 -5.44 2.53 8.12
N GLU A 14 -6.15 2.04 9.14
CA GLU A 14 -5.55 1.32 10.26
C GLU A 14 -4.85 0.02 9.82
N HIS A 15 -5.35 -0.65 8.78
CA HIS A 15 -4.78 -1.89 8.26
C HIS A 15 -3.43 -1.67 7.57
N PRO A 16 -3.30 -0.79 6.55
CA PRO A 16 -2.00 -0.47 5.97
C PRO A 16 -0.98 0.01 7.01
N PHE A 17 -1.39 0.78 8.02
CA PHE A 17 -0.49 1.19 9.10
C PHE A 17 0.03 0.01 9.94
N ARG A 18 -0.79 -1.01 10.24
CA ARG A 18 -0.31 -2.21 10.94
C ARG A 18 0.71 -2.97 10.10
N VAL A 19 0.45 -3.14 8.80
CA VAL A 19 1.34 -3.85 7.88
C VAL A 19 2.67 -3.10 7.74
N MET A 20 2.62 -1.78 7.53
CA MET A 20 3.80 -0.91 7.56
C MET A 20 4.60 -1.10 8.86
N ASN A 21 3.96 -1.03 10.03
CA ASN A 21 4.65 -1.12 11.31
C ASN A 21 5.29 -2.50 11.59
N ALA A 22 4.87 -3.56 10.89
CA ALA A 22 5.51 -4.86 10.96
C ALA A 22 6.84 -4.92 10.17
N GLY A 23 7.05 -4.01 9.21
CA GLY A 23 8.29 -3.91 8.44
C GLY A 23 9.48 -3.41 9.26
N HIS A 24 10.66 -3.95 8.99
CA HIS A 24 11.92 -3.61 9.65
C HIS A 24 12.70 -2.53 8.89
N THR A 25 12.69 -2.58 7.56
CA THR A 25 13.38 -1.60 6.71
C THR A 25 12.43 -0.50 6.23
N LEU A 26 12.99 0.64 5.80
CA LEU A 26 12.18 1.72 5.21
C LEU A 26 11.44 1.22 3.96
N GLN A 27 12.08 0.38 3.15
CA GLN A 27 11.48 -0.19 1.95
C GLN A 27 10.30 -1.10 2.29
N GLU A 28 10.46 -2.02 3.24
CA GLU A 28 9.36 -2.87 3.72
C GLU A 28 8.19 -2.04 4.25
N LYS A 29 8.48 -0.92 4.94
CA LYS A 29 7.45 0.01 5.42
C LYS A 29 6.72 0.70 4.26
N ILE A 30 7.45 1.19 3.25
CA ILE A 30 6.86 1.83 2.07
C ILE A 30 5.98 0.84 1.31
N VAL A 31 6.47 -0.38 1.11
CA VAL A 31 5.69 -1.42 0.41
C VAL A 31 4.47 -1.80 1.24
N GLY A 32 4.62 -2.00 2.55
CA GLY A 32 3.51 -2.36 3.44
C GLY A 32 2.41 -1.30 3.54
N ILE A 33 2.73 -0.01 3.47
CA ILE A 33 1.70 1.05 3.45
C ILE A 33 1.02 1.16 2.08
N LEU A 34 1.66 0.70 0.99
CA LEU A 34 1.15 0.80 -0.39
C LEU A 34 0.48 -0.49 -0.90
N HIS A 35 0.62 -1.63 -0.22
CA HIS A 35 0.22 -2.94 -0.77
C HIS A 35 -1.24 -3.00 -1.26
N ASP A 36 -2.17 -2.44 -0.50
CA ASP A 36 -3.59 -2.43 -0.90
C ASP A 36 -3.96 -1.25 -1.82
N VAL A 37 -3.07 -0.28 -2.05
CA VAL A 37 -3.42 0.93 -2.82
C VAL A 37 -3.78 0.57 -4.25
N VAL A 38 -3.08 -0.38 -4.86
CA VAL A 38 -3.34 -0.82 -6.24
C VAL A 38 -4.50 -1.81 -6.29
N GLU A 39 -4.73 -2.61 -5.24
CA GLU A 39 -5.83 -3.59 -5.18
C GLU A 39 -7.19 -2.93 -4.92
N ASP A 40 -7.25 -2.00 -3.96
CA ASP A 40 -8.50 -1.44 -3.45
C ASP A 40 -8.91 -0.10 -4.06
N THR A 41 -8.05 0.49 -4.89
CA THR A 41 -8.30 1.82 -5.47
C THR A 41 -8.06 1.85 -6.98
N SER A 42 -8.32 2.99 -7.62
CA SER A 42 -8.06 3.17 -9.06
C SER A 42 -6.59 3.43 -9.39
N TRP A 43 -5.70 3.39 -8.40
CA TRP A 43 -4.27 3.58 -8.63
C TRP A 43 -3.66 2.40 -9.37
N THR A 44 -2.67 2.69 -10.21
CA THR A 44 -1.92 1.69 -10.97
C THR A 44 -0.44 1.71 -10.59
N LEU A 45 0.24 0.59 -10.83
CA LEU A 45 1.70 0.48 -10.65
C LEU A 45 2.46 1.52 -11.48
N GLN A 46 1.96 1.86 -12.67
CA GLN A 46 2.54 2.91 -13.52
C GLN A 46 2.47 4.27 -12.84
N GLN A 47 1.34 4.62 -12.22
CA GLN A 47 1.22 5.89 -11.49
C GLN A 47 2.17 5.94 -10.29
N LEU A 48 2.39 4.82 -9.59
CA LEU A 48 3.42 4.76 -8.54
C LEU A 48 4.82 5.00 -9.10
N ALA A 49 5.16 4.43 -10.26
CA ALA A 49 6.44 4.70 -10.91
C ALA A 49 6.58 6.20 -11.32
N GLU A 50 5.50 6.82 -11.79
CA GLU A 50 5.46 8.24 -12.18
C GLU A 50 5.60 9.19 -10.97
N GLU A 51 5.13 8.80 -9.78
CA GLU A 51 5.36 9.51 -8.51
C GLU A 51 6.81 9.40 -8.00
N GLY A 52 7.66 8.63 -8.69
CA GLY A 52 9.10 8.51 -8.38
C GLY A 52 9.47 7.37 -7.44
N PHE A 53 8.56 6.42 -7.20
CA PHE A 53 8.93 5.18 -6.51
C PHE A 53 9.93 4.38 -7.37
N SER A 54 10.93 3.78 -6.71
CA SER A 54 11.91 2.96 -7.42
C SER A 54 11.24 1.74 -8.05
N LYS A 55 11.84 1.23 -9.13
CA LYS A 55 11.36 -0.01 -9.78
C LYS A 55 11.23 -1.14 -8.76
N GLU A 56 12.19 -1.26 -7.84
CA GLU A 56 12.19 -2.28 -6.79
C GLU A 56 10.98 -2.15 -5.85
N THR A 57 10.59 -0.93 -5.46
CA THR A 57 9.38 -0.70 -4.66
C THR A 57 8.12 -1.07 -5.44
N VAL A 58 8.02 -0.63 -6.70
CA VAL A 58 6.85 -0.93 -7.55
C VAL A 58 6.69 -2.43 -7.78
N ASP A 59 7.79 -3.13 -8.09
CA ASP A 59 7.81 -4.59 -8.25
C ASP A 59 7.43 -5.30 -6.93
N SER A 60 7.84 -4.76 -5.78
CA SER A 60 7.52 -5.34 -4.47
C SER A 60 6.05 -5.14 -4.10
N VAL A 61 5.45 -4.01 -4.49
CA VAL A 61 4.00 -3.78 -4.33
C VAL A 61 3.22 -4.75 -5.22
N ASP A 62 3.57 -4.87 -6.51
CA ASP A 62 2.95 -5.83 -7.44
C ASP A 62 3.00 -7.28 -6.93
N ALA A 63 4.08 -7.66 -6.26
CA ALA A 63 4.22 -9.00 -5.69
C ALA A 63 3.36 -9.26 -4.43
N LEU A 64 2.82 -8.22 -3.79
CA LEU A 64 2.06 -8.28 -2.55
C LEU A 64 0.58 -7.93 -2.70
N SER A 65 0.22 -7.18 -3.76
CA SER A 65 -1.14 -6.80 -4.14
C SER A 65 -1.93 -7.93 -4.81
#